data_AF-A0A811L5R1-F1
#
_entry.id   AF-A0A811L5R1-F1
#
_cell.length_a   1.000
_cell.length_b   1.000
_cell.length_c   1.000
_cell.angle_alpha   90.00
_cell.angle_beta   90.00
_cell.angle_gamma   90.00
#
_symmetry.space_group_name_H-M   'P 1'
#
loop_
_entity.id
_entity.type
_entity.pdbx_description
1 polymer ?
#
loop_
_entity_poly.entity_id
_entity_poly.type
_entity_poly.pdbx_seq_one_letter_code
_entity_poly.pdbx_strand_id
1 'polypeptide(L)'
;MENVAPKGLLLVNETSDEVSAVPLMLSTMKRLSQQSFDIVAILNFSSKKRIQERFTKVGLSSVTTLKLPNIDQISAFFSEIPSKLAHLQKPVLYLENLNVYLSILGVDPTIRLLNLLAAQFPIYTVIKGENLKELTENRLNFVANAVLKLRTEKKSTKNLCETTLSKKDGAVKSYLEEYTIDPQTFTIDSKKYSPEKIDYTEPSVPETSSQLPKTTFDMGLNLREDEAEAKKSTKLPFLNAQNEKGLVNLNINTGKKVRAGGQIIYTPDRDDDLDDSDPDDDLMI
;
A
#
# COMPACT_ATOMS: atom_id res chain seq x y z
N MET A 1 -6.57 -5.97 8.91
CA MET A 1 -6.04 -5.05 9.95
C MET A 1 -5.59 -5.75 11.23
N GLU A 2 -6.32 -6.76 11.71
CA GLU A 2 -5.96 -7.48 12.94
C GLU A 2 -4.66 -8.30 12.81
N ASN A 3 -4.36 -8.76 11.60
CA ASN A 3 -3.22 -9.64 11.31
C ASN A 3 -1.91 -8.89 11.07
N VAL A 4 -1.87 -7.57 11.25
CA VAL A 4 -0.62 -6.82 11.09
C VAL A 4 0.23 -7.02 12.35
N ALA A 5 1.38 -7.64 12.18
CA ALA A 5 2.32 -7.89 13.26
C ALA A 5 2.85 -6.57 13.85
N PRO A 6 3.00 -6.46 15.19
CA PRO A 6 3.56 -5.28 15.83
C PRO A 6 5.08 -5.26 15.61
N LYS A 7 5.52 -4.79 14.44
CA LYS A 7 6.93 -4.73 14.08
C LYS A 7 7.22 -3.53 13.20
N GLY A 8 8.31 -2.83 13.51
CA GLY A 8 8.80 -1.71 12.72
C GLY A 8 7.81 -0.55 12.72
N LEU A 9 7.69 0.15 11.59
CA LEU A 9 6.85 1.33 11.45
C LEU A 9 5.48 0.97 10.83
N LEU A 10 4.42 1.25 11.56
CA LEU A 10 3.04 1.18 11.11
C LEU A 10 2.44 2.58 11.00
N LEU A 11 2.03 2.95 9.80
CA LEU A 11 1.46 4.25 9.47
C LEU A 11 -0.03 4.11 9.23
N VAL A 12 -0.85 4.89 9.93
CA VAL A 12 -2.29 5.01 9.67
C VAL A 12 -2.55 6.36 9.01
N ASN A 13 -3.00 6.35 7.76
CA ASN A 13 -3.27 7.53 6.96
C ASN A 13 -4.77 7.83 6.92
N GLU A 14 -5.17 8.96 7.51
CA GLU A 14 -6.51 9.54 7.39
C GLU A 14 -6.59 10.28 6.04
N THR A 15 -7.30 9.71 5.06
CA THR A 15 -7.34 10.31 3.71
C THR A 15 -8.31 11.49 3.58
N SER A 16 -9.20 11.68 4.55
CA SER A 16 -10.17 12.78 4.60
C SER A 16 -10.51 13.13 6.04
N ASP A 17 -10.93 14.37 6.27
CA ASP A 17 -11.38 14.86 7.59
C ASP A 17 -12.61 14.13 8.16
N GLU A 18 -13.38 13.46 7.31
CA GLU A 18 -14.53 12.63 7.72
C GLU A 18 -14.12 11.33 8.42
N VAL A 19 -12.84 10.93 8.29
CA VAL A 19 -12.32 9.67 8.81
C VAL A 19 -11.39 9.93 9.98
N SER A 20 -11.67 9.29 11.12
CA SER A 20 -10.76 9.31 12.27
C SER A 20 -10.12 7.95 12.51
N ALA A 21 -8.79 7.94 12.59
CA ALA A 21 -7.97 6.81 13.00
C ALA A 21 -8.03 6.56 14.51
N VAL A 22 -8.50 7.52 15.33
CA VAL A 22 -8.46 7.42 16.80
C VAL A 22 -9.16 6.16 17.33
N PRO A 23 -10.40 5.82 16.92
CA PRO A 23 -11.07 4.62 17.40
C PRO A 23 -10.31 3.35 17.03
N LEU A 24 -9.76 3.30 15.82
CA LEU A 24 -8.94 2.18 15.34
C LEU A 24 -7.66 2.04 16.16
N MET A 25 -6.97 3.16 16.40
CA MET A 25 -5.75 3.20 17.19
C MET A 25 -6.00 2.72 18.62
N LEU A 26 -7.06 3.19 19.28
CA LEU A 26 -7.41 2.76 20.62
C LEU A 26 -7.73 1.26 20.67
N SER A 27 -8.50 0.76 19.71
CA SER A 27 -8.84 -0.67 19.59
C SER A 27 -7.58 -1.53 19.36
N THR A 28 -6.65 -1.03 18.54
CA THR A 28 -5.37 -1.69 18.27
C THR A 28 -4.49 -1.72 19.52
N MET A 29 -4.38 -0.60 20.25
CA MET A 29 -3.60 -0.56 21.49
C MET A 29 -4.20 -1.46 22.58
N LYS A 30 -5.53 -1.56 22.66
CA LYS A 30 -6.22 -2.48 23.57
C LYS A 30 -5.84 -3.92 23.28
N ARG A 31 -5.91 -4.33 22.02
CA ARG A 31 -5.52 -5.67 21.56
C ARG A 31 -4.05 -5.98 21.87
N LEU A 32 -3.14 -5.02 21.63
CA LEU A 32 -1.72 -5.20 21.94
C LEU A 32 -1.49 -5.32 23.45
N SER A 33 -2.18 -4.54 24.27
CA SER A 33 -2.10 -4.67 25.73
C SER A 33 -2.57 -6.05 26.21
N GLN A 34 -3.63 -6.61 25.61
CA GLN A 34 -4.08 -7.99 25.87
C GLN A 34 -3.04 -9.05 25.47
N GLN A 35 -2.16 -8.73 24.51
CA GLN A 35 -1.02 -9.56 24.11
C GLN A 35 0.25 -9.28 24.94
N SER A 36 0.10 -8.62 26.10
CA SER A 36 1.18 -8.29 27.03
C SER A 36 2.22 -7.30 26.50
N PHE A 37 1.83 -6.39 25.59
CA PHE A 37 2.66 -5.25 25.22
C PHE A 37 2.44 -4.07 26.18
N ASP A 38 3.53 -3.39 26.53
CA ASP A 38 3.51 -2.17 27.33
C ASP A 38 3.28 -0.97 26.41
N ILE A 39 2.13 -0.29 26.55
CA ILE A 39 1.78 0.81 25.66
C ILE A 39 2.45 2.11 26.14
N VAL A 40 3.20 2.74 25.24
CA VAL A 40 3.87 4.02 25.48
C VAL A 40 3.33 5.06 24.50
N ALA A 41 2.68 6.10 25.00
CA ALA A 41 2.12 7.18 24.20
C ALA A 41 3.05 8.41 24.20
N ILE A 42 3.52 8.80 23.02
CA ILE A 42 4.29 10.04 22.80
C ILE A 42 3.32 11.14 22.37
N LEU A 43 3.21 12.17 23.22
CA LEU A 43 2.16 13.18 23.15
C LEU A 43 2.69 14.48 22.57
N ASN A 44 2.05 14.94 21.50
CA ASN A 44 2.39 16.20 20.82
C ASN A 44 1.35 17.28 21.05
N PHE A 45 0.08 16.90 21.16
CA PHE A 45 -1.04 17.83 21.34
C PHE A 45 -1.85 17.54 22.59
N SER A 46 -2.14 16.26 22.84
CA SER A 46 -3.03 15.93 23.94
C SER A 46 -2.36 16.09 25.30
N SER A 47 -3.13 16.55 26.27
CA SER A 47 -2.71 16.50 27.66
C SER A 47 -2.66 15.05 28.14
N LYS A 48 -1.76 14.78 29.11
CA LYS A 48 -1.65 13.47 29.77
C LYS A 48 -3.03 12.98 30.28
N LYS A 49 -3.80 13.87 30.92
CA LYS A 49 -5.15 13.57 31.43
C LYS A 49 -6.09 13.12 30.31
N ARG A 50 -6.16 13.86 29.20
CA ARG A 50 -7.05 13.53 28.07
C ARG A 50 -6.72 12.18 27.44
N ILE A 51 -5.43 11.87 27.33
CA ILE A 51 -4.98 10.57 26.80
C ILE A 51 -5.33 9.45 27.77
N GLN A 52 -5.02 9.62 29.05
CA GLN A 52 -5.38 8.64 30.07
C GLN A 52 -6.88 8.34 30.05
N GLU A 53 -7.74 9.37 30.02
CA GLU A 53 -9.19 9.19 29.91
C GLU A 53 -9.60 8.38 28.66
N ARG A 54 -8.98 8.63 27.50
CA ARG A 54 -9.25 7.87 26.26
C ARG A 54 -8.85 6.39 26.38
N PHE A 55 -7.68 6.13 26.96
CA PHE A 55 -7.18 4.76 27.13
C PHE A 55 -7.96 3.99 28.21
N THR A 56 -8.33 4.66 29.31
CA THR A 56 -9.17 4.05 30.35
C THR A 56 -10.57 3.71 29.83
N LYS A 57 -11.15 4.54 28.95
CA LYS A 57 -12.45 4.24 28.31
C LYS A 57 -12.46 2.92 27.54
N VAL A 58 -11.33 2.53 26.96
CA VAL A 58 -11.22 1.27 26.22
C VAL A 58 -10.72 0.10 27.07
N GLY A 59 -10.53 0.33 28.38
CA GLY A 59 -10.09 -0.68 29.34
C GLY A 59 -8.58 -0.84 29.47
N LEU A 60 -7.76 0.09 28.96
CA LEU A 60 -6.33 0.11 29.28
C LEU A 60 -6.10 0.81 30.63
N SER A 61 -5.63 0.04 31.60
CA SER A 61 -5.38 0.50 32.97
C SER A 61 -4.05 1.22 33.15
N SER A 62 -3.04 0.90 32.34
CA SER A 62 -1.70 1.49 32.41
C SER A 62 -1.19 1.86 31.02
N VAL A 63 -0.83 3.13 30.85
CA VAL A 63 -0.18 3.68 29.65
C VAL A 63 0.92 4.63 30.10
N THR A 64 2.14 4.35 29.68
CA THR A 64 3.28 5.25 29.92
C THR A 64 3.19 6.42 28.95
N THR A 65 3.14 7.65 29.47
CA THR A 65 3.04 8.85 28.62
C THR A 65 4.36 9.61 28.62
N LEU A 66 4.89 9.89 27.43
CA LEU A 66 6.04 10.77 27.23
C LEU A 66 5.57 12.03 26.52
N LYS A 67 5.89 13.20 27.07
CA LYS A 67 5.52 14.49 26.44
C LYS A 67 6.64 14.93 25.51
N LEU A 68 6.28 15.40 24.32
CA LEU A 68 7.23 16.03 23.41
C LEU A 68 7.88 17.25 24.09
N PRO A 69 9.23 17.37 24.07
CA PRO A 69 9.93 18.51 24.64
C PRO A 69 9.86 19.73 23.70
N ASN A 70 10.62 20.77 24.03
CA ASN A 70 10.87 21.90 23.13
C ASN A 70 11.60 21.44 21.86
N ILE A 71 11.44 22.21 20.78
CA ILE A 71 11.94 21.88 19.43
C ILE A 71 13.42 21.50 19.44
N ASP A 72 14.25 22.28 20.13
CA ASP A 72 15.71 22.09 20.18
C ASP A 72 16.13 20.79 20.87
N GLN A 73 15.23 20.19 21.66
CA GLN A 73 15.47 18.97 22.43
C GLN A 73 14.87 17.73 21.79
N ILE A 74 14.18 17.84 20.65
CA ILE A 74 13.47 16.70 20.04
C ILE A 74 14.45 15.57 19.70
N SER A 75 15.58 15.87 19.07
CA SER A 75 16.57 14.84 18.69
C SER A 75 17.13 14.12 19.92
N ALA A 76 17.51 14.86 20.96
CA ALA A 76 18.01 14.29 22.21
C ALA A 76 16.93 13.43 22.89
N PHE A 77 15.69 13.93 22.96
CA PHE A 77 14.56 13.20 23.54
C PHE A 77 14.36 11.83 22.90
N PHE A 78 14.40 11.74 21.57
CA PHE A 78 14.25 10.46 20.88
C PHE A 78 15.42 9.50 21.12
N SER A 79 16.65 10.02 21.26
CA SER A 79 17.80 9.20 21.64
C SER A 79 17.74 8.67 23.08
N GLU A 80 17.01 9.35 23.97
CA GLU A 80 16.79 8.94 25.36
C GLU A 80 15.60 7.99 25.55
N ILE A 81 14.78 7.75 24.54
CA ILE A 81 13.61 6.85 24.66
C ILE A 81 14.03 5.45 25.12
N PRO A 82 15.04 4.79 24.53
CA PRO A 82 15.42 3.45 24.95
C PRO A 82 15.78 3.34 26.43
N SER A 83 16.52 4.32 26.98
CA SER A 83 16.87 4.33 28.40
C SER A 83 15.65 4.60 29.29
N LYS A 84 14.75 5.50 28.86
CA LYS A 84 13.48 5.76 29.57
C LYS A 84 12.56 4.55 29.60
N LEU A 85 12.63 3.67 28.61
CA LEU A 85 11.77 2.49 28.48
C LEU A 85 12.44 1.19 28.94
N ALA A 86 13.68 1.22 29.44
CA ALA A 86 14.43 0.04 29.84
C ALA A 86 13.77 -0.82 30.93
N HIS A 87 12.83 -0.24 31.69
CA HIS A 87 12.07 -0.93 32.73
C HIS A 87 10.85 -1.71 32.19
N LEU A 88 10.48 -1.50 30.92
CA LEU A 88 9.34 -2.16 30.27
C LEU A 88 9.82 -3.43 29.56
N GLN A 89 8.95 -4.44 29.47
CA GLN A 89 9.32 -5.72 28.85
C GLN A 89 9.11 -5.71 27.35
N LYS A 90 7.93 -5.23 26.90
CA LYS A 90 7.55 -5.24 25.48
C LYS A 90 6.94 -3.88 25.08
N PRO A 91 7.72 -2.80 25.10
CA PRO A 91 7.21 -1.48 24.77
C PRO A 91 6.78 -1.38 23.30
N VAL A 92 5.58 -0.84 23.09
CA VAL A 92 5.07 -0.39 21.78
C VAL A 92 4.84 1.12 21.84
N LEU A 93 5.36 1.82 20.84
CA LEU A 93 5.26 3.27 20.76
C LEU A 93 4.01 3.67 19.96
N TYR A 94 3.15 4.45 20.57
CA TYR A 94 2.07 5.19 19.92
C TYR A 94 2.48 6.66 19.79
N LEU A 95 2.72 7.13 18.56
CA LEU A 95 2.94 8.53 18.26
C LEU A 95 1.64 9.18 17.80
N GLU A 96 1.21 10.23 18.49
CA GLU A 96 -0.12 10.79 18.34
C GLU A 96 -0.41 11.36 16.95
N ASN A 97 0.51 12.16 16.39
CA ASN A 97 0.31 12.79 15.09
C ASN A 97 1.66 13.08 14.43
N LEU A 98 1.90 12.44 13.28
CA LEU A 98 3.14 12.55 12.52
C LEU A 98 3.31 13.93 11.86
N ASN A 99 2.22 14.61 11.52
CA ASN A 99 2.24 15.92 10.85
C ASN A 99 3.04 16.95 11.66
N VAL A 100 3.06 16.85 12.99
CA VAL A 100 3.85 17.76 13.86
C VAL A 100 5.34 17.66 13.56
N TYR A 101 5.87 16.44 13.50
CA TYR A 101 7.28 16.23 13.26
C TYR A 101 7.66 16.63 11.83
N LEU A 102 6.79 16.34 10.86
CA LEU A 102 6.99 16.77 9.48
C LEU A 102 7.05 18.30 9.36
N SER A 103 6.22 19.02 10.11
CA SER A 103 6.21 20.48 10.12
C SER A 103 7.41 21.09 10.86
N ILE A 104 7.85 20.48 11.97
CA ILE A 104 8.93 21.02 12.81
C ILE A 104 10.31 20.65 12.27
N LEU A 105 10.52 19.37 11.94
CA LEU A 105 11.81 18.81 11.58
C LEU A 105 12.00 18.66 10.06
N GLY A 106 10.90 18.64 9.31
CA GLY A 106 10.92 18.23 7.90
C GLY A 106 10.85 16.71 7.71
N VAL A 107 10.73 16.30 6.46
CA VAL A 107 10.51 14.90 6.07
C VAL A 107 11.72 14.02 6.37
N ASP A 108 12.91 14.44 5.94
CA ASP A 108 14.15 13.67 6.06
C ASP A 108 14.56 13.36 7.51
N PRO A 109 14.61 14.34 8.43
CA PRO A 109 14.98 14.05 9.81
C PRO A 109 13.91 13.22 10.52
N THR A 110 12.63 13.45 10.21
CA THR A 110 11.52 12.64 10.75
C THR A 110 11.64 11.17 10.35
N ILE A 111 11.91 10.89 9.07
CA ILE A 111 12.12 9.51 8.60
C ILE A 111 13.31 8.86 9.30
N ARG A 112 14.43 9.56 9.43
CA ARG A 112 15.62 9.01 10.12
C ARG A 112 15.30 8.64 11.56
N LEU A 113 14.61 9.53 12.27
CA LEU A 113 14.20 9.33 13.65
C LEU A 113 13.22 8.15 13.78
N LEU A 114 12.23 8.05 12.91
CA LEU A 114 11.31 6.92 12.89
C LEU A 114 12.04 5.60 12.63
N ASN A 115 12.99 5.56 11.69
CA ASN A 115 13.76 4.34 11.41
C ASN A 115 14.64 3.92 12.60
N LEU A 116 15.29 4.87 13.27
CA LEU A 116 16.11 4.59 14.46
C LEU A 116 15.31 3.99 15.60
N LEU A 117 14.09 4.49 15.83
CA LEU A 117 13.19 3.96 16.84
C LEU A 117 12.55 2.64 16.40
N ALA A 118 12.15 2.52 15.13
CA ALA A 118 11.47 1.34 14.58
C ALA A 118 12.38 0.10 14.58
N ALA A 119 13.70 0.31 14.58
CA ALA A 119 14.69 -0.74 14.77
C ALA A 119 14.64 -1.37 16.18
N GLN A 120 14.17 -0.64 17.18
CA GLN A 120 14.14 -1.06 18.59
C GLN A 120 12.73 -1.41 19.06
N PHE A 121 11.72 -0.65 18.62
CA PHE A 121 10.35 -0.75 19.10
C PHE A 121 9.37 -0.75 17.93
N PRO A 122 8.25 -1.49 18.02
CA PRO A 122 7.13 -1.30 17.12
C PRO A 122 6.54 0.10 17.30
N ILE A 123 6.32 0.79 16.19
CA ILE A 123 5.80 2.16 16.17
C ILE A 123 4.46 2.17 15.44
N TYR A 124 3.47 2.77 16.08
CA TYR A 124 2.20 3.11 15.46
C TYR A 124 2.03 4.62 15.46
N THR A 125 1.76 5.20 14.30
CA THR A 125 1.55 6.64 14.18
C THR A 125 0.41 6.95 13.22
N VAL A 126 -0.27 8.06 13.48
CA VAL A 126 -1.31 8.60 12.61
C VAL A 126 -0.75 9.75 11.77
N ILE A 127 -1.12 9.82 10.51
CA ILE A 127 -0.87 10.95 9.63
C ILE A 127 -2.19 11.41 8.99
N LYS A 128 -2.38 12.73 8.93
CA LYS A 128 -3.48 13.34 8.18
C LYS A 128 -3.02 13.61 6.75
N GLY A 129 -3.60 12.88 5.80
CA GLY A 129 -3.18 12.86 4.40
C GLY A 129 -3.66 14.06 3.57
N GLU A 130 -4.76 14.72 3.95
CA GLU A 130 -5.44 15.74 3.12
C GLU A 130 -4.53 16.87 2.61
N ASN A 131 -3.54 17.28 3.41
CA ASN A 131 -2.61 18.37 3.07
C ASN A 131 -1.17 17.89 2.84
N LEU A 132 -0.97 16.58 2.69
CA LEU A 132 0.35 16.02 2.52
C LEU A 132 0.75 16.06 1.04
N LYS A 133 1.91 16.64 0.74
CA LYS A 133 2.47 16.58 -0.62
C LYS A 133 2.66 15.11 -1.01
N GLU A 134 2.27 14.75 -2.23
CA GLU A 134 2.36 13.37 -2.75
C GLU A 134 3.77 12.77 -2.59
N LEU A 135 4.80 13.57 -2.88
CA LEU A 135 6.20 13.16 -2.67
C LEU A 135 6.46 12.76 -1.21
N THR A 136 5.95 13.52 -0.24
CA THR A 136 6.11 13.22 1.18
C THR A 136 5.36 11.95 1.56
N GLU A 137 4.13 11.78 1.06
CA GLU A 137 3.35 10.57 1.30
C GLU A 137 4.08 9.32 0.78
N ASN A 138 4.58 9.37 -0.45
CA ASN A 138 5.30 8.26 -1.06
C ASN A 138 6.56 7.88 -0.28
N ARG A 139 7.31 8.88 0.18
CA ARG A 139 8.51 8.66 1.00
C ARG A 139 8.18 8.01 2.34
N LEU A 140 7.09 8.42 2.99
CA LEU A 140 6.65 7.83 4.26
C LEU A 140 6.10 6.41 4.06
N ASN A 141 5.33 6.18 3.01
CA ASN A 141 4.82 4.86 2.66
C ASN A 141 5.96 3.89 2.35
N PHE A 142 7.02 4.36 1.70
CA PHE A 142 8.19 3.55 1.36
C PHE A 142 8.96 3.05 2.59
N VAL A 143 9.07 3.86 3.65
CA VAL A 143 9.78 3.48 4.88
C VAL A 143 8.93 2.70 5.87
N ALA A 144 7.60 2.71 5.70
CA ALA A 144 6.69 1.98 6.56
C ALA A 144 6.66 0.48 6.24
N ASN A 145 6.63 -0.34 7.29
CA ASN A 145 6.42 -1.78 7.17
C ASN A 145 4.95 -2.12 6.88
N ALA A 146 4.04 -1.29 7.39
CA ALA A 146 2.63 -1.37 7.10
C ALA A 146 2.03 0.02 6.96
N VAL A 147 1.18 0.21 5.96
CA VAL A 147 0.39 1.43 5.77
C VAL A 147 -1.09 1.04 5.75
N LEU A 148 -1.88 1.67 6.61
CA LEU A 148 -3.32 1.52 6.68
C LEU A 148 -3.95 2.83 6.20
N LYS A 149 -4.47 2.87 4.97
CA LYS A 149 -5.16 4.04 4.44
C LYS A 149 -6.65 3.91 4.73
N LEU A 150 -7.17 4.80 5.57
CA LEU A 150 -8.57 4.79 5.98
C LEU A 150 -9.39 5.71 5.09
N ARG A 151 -10.51 5.19 4.55
CA ARG A 151 -11.42 5.93 3.66
C ARG A 151 -12.86 5.60 4.02
N THR A 152 -13.78 6.54 3.77
CA THR A 152 -15.22 6.26 3.80
C THR A 152 -15.75 6.14 2.39
N GLU A 153 -16.58 5.13 2.13
CA GLU A 153 -17.28 5.00 0.86
C GLU A 153 -18.44 5.99 0.78
N LYS A 154 -18.36 6.95 -0.16
CA LYS A 154 -19.33 8.06 -0.32
C LYS A 154 -20.78 7.61 -0.50
N LYS A 155 -21.01 6.40 -1.02
CA LYS A 155 -22.36 5.90 -1.35
C LYS A 155 -22.99 5.05 -0.24
N SER A 156 -22.19 4.40 0.59
CA SER A 156 -22.67 3.33 1.49
C SER A 156 -22.36 3.57 2.96
N THR A 157 -21.69 4.69 3.28
CA THR A 157 -21.16 5.04 4.63
C THR A 157 -20.28 3.95 5.26
N LYS A 158 -19.83 2.96 4.48
CA LYS A 158 -18.93 1.90 4.92
C LYS A 158 -17.53 2.47 5.15
N ASN A 159 -16.91 2.09 6.26
CA ASN A 159 -15.50 2.40 6.52
C ASN A 159 -14.62 1.36 5.85
N LEU A 160 -13.71 1.82 5.00
CA LEU A 160 -12.79 1.00 4.24
C LEU A 160 -11.36 1.25 4.71
N CYS A 161 -10.56 0.19 4.79
CA CYS A 161 -9.14 0.27 5.04
C CYS A 161 -8.37 -0.47 3.95
N GLU A 162 -7.55 0.28 3.23
CA GLU A 162 -6.55 -0.28 2.33
C GLU A 162 -5.28 -0.53 3.14
N THR A 163 -4.97 -1.81 3.40
CA THR A 163 -3.75 -2.20 4.10
C THR A 163 -2.69 -2.60 3.09
N THR A 164 -1.53 -1.95 3.16
CA THR A 164 -0.33 -2.29 2.38
C THR A 164 0.76 -2.78 3.33
N LEU A 165 1.30 -3.98 3.08
CA LEU A 165 2.36 -4.60 3.86
C LEU A 165 3.62 -4.75 3.02
N SER A 166 4.73 -4.20 3.53
CA SER A 166 6.05 -4.27 2.91
C SER A 166 6.88 -5.34 3.62
N LYS A 167 7.23 -6.40 2.91
CA LYS A 167 8.07 -7.49 3.43
C LYS A 167 9.56 -7.16 3.26
N LYS A 168 10.39 -7.90 4.00
CA LYS A 168 11.87 -7.78 3.94
C LYS A 168 12.48 -8.18 2.59
N ASP A 169 11.79 -9.05 1.84
CA ASP A 169 12.17 -9.48 0.48
C ASP A 169 11.82 -8.44 -0.59
N GLY A 170 11.26 -7.28 -0.18
CA GLY A 170 10.79 -6.24 -1.10
C GLY A 170 9.40 -6.48 -1.66
N ALA A 171 8.76 -7.63 -1.39
CA ALA A 171 7.43 -7.90 -1.87
C ALA A 171 6.39 -7.07 -1.09
N VAL A 172 5.50 -6.42 -1.85
CA VAL A 172 4.41 -5.62 -1.31
C VAL A 172 3.09 -6.38 -1.48
N LYS A 173 2.32 -6.50 -0.40
CA LYS A 173 0.97 -7.08 -0.44
C LYS A 173 -0.05 -6.02 -0.04
N SER A 174 -1.05 -5.79 -0.88
CA SER A 174 -2.17 -4.89 -0.57
C SER A 174 -3.50 -5.64 -0.54
N TYR A 175 -4.39 -5.21 0.35
CA TYR A 175 -5.76 -5.70 0.42
C TYR A 175 -6.69 -4.62 0.97
N LEU A 176 -7.95 -4.68 0.55
CA LEU A 176 -8.99 -3.76 0.94
C LEU A 176 -10.01 -4.49 1.82
N GLU A 177 -10.26 -3.94 3.01
CA GLU A 177 -11.19 -4.49 3.99
C GLU A 177 -12.24 -3.44 4.35
N GLU A 178 -13.48 -3.90 4.52
CA GLU A 178 -14.51 -3.15 5.25
C GLU A 178 -14.32 -3.44 6.73
N TYR A 179 -14.32 -2.41 7.57
CA TYR A 179 -14.16 -2.57 9.00
C TYR A 179 -15.23 -1.81 9.79
N THR A 180 -15.58 -2.37 10.94
CA THR A 180 -16.44 -1.75 11.94
C THR A 180 -15.76 -1.86 13.29
N ILE A 181 -16.03 -0.89 14.17
CA ILE A 181 -15.51 -0.88 15.52
C ILE A 181 -16.72 -0.81 16.44
N ASP A 182 -16.89 -1.81 17.29
CA ASP A 182 -17.94 -1.81 18.30
C ASP A 182 -17.67 -0.66 19.30
N PRO A 183 -18.58 0.33 19.44
CA PRO A 183 -18.39 1.44 20.36
C PRO A 183 -18.28 1.05 21.83
N GLN A 184 -18.82 -0.10 22.23
CA GLN A 184 -18.81 -0.56 23.62
C GLN A 184 -17.55 -1.37 23.94
N THR A 185 -17.25 -2.35 23.08
CA THR A 185 -16.14 -3.28 23.33
C THR A 185 -14.83 -2.84 22.70
N PHE A 186 -14.83 -1.88 21.77
CA PHE A 186 -13.67 -1.48 20.97
C PHE A 186 -13.00 -2.68 20.29
N THR A 187 -13.81 -3.65 19.89
CA THR A 187 -13.39 -4.77 19.04
C THR A 187 -13.49 -4.35 17.58
N ILE A 188 -12.54 -4.81 16.78
CA ILE A 188 -12.49 -4.52 15.35
C ILE A 188 -13.08 -5.74 14.66
N ASP A 189 -14.15 -5.55 13.91
CA ASP A 189 -14.61 -6.56 12.96
C ASP A 189 -14.18 -6.11 11.56
N SER A 190 -13.63 -7.03 10.78
CA SER A 190 -13.13 -6.72 9.44
C SER A 190 -13.37 -7.87 8.48
N LYS A 191 -13.86 -7.54 7.28
CA LYS A 191 -14.11 -8.50 6.21
C LYS A 191 -13.48 -8.00 4.92
N LYS A 192 -13.03 -8.92 4.07
CA LYS A 192 -12.51 -8.58 2.74
C LYS A 192 -13.60 -7.83 1.98
N TYR A 193 -13.28 -6.63 1.52
CA TYR A 193 -14.23 -5.84 0.74
C TYR A 193 -14.34 -6.45 -0.65
N SER A 194 -15.53 -6.90 -0.99
CA SER A 194 -15.94 -7.14 -2.37
C SER A 194 -16.99 -6.08 -2.67
N PRO A 195 -16.81 -5.27 -3.73
CA PRO A 195 -17.90 -4.41 -4.17
C PRO A 195 -19.12 -5.29 -4.43
N GLU A 196 -20.29 -4.84 -3.98
CA GLU A 196 -21.55 -5.47 -4.35
C GLU A 196 -21.57 -5.51 -5.88
N LYS A 197 -21.67 -6.72 -6.45
CA LYS A 197 -21.94 -6.86 -7.88
C LYS A 197 -23.24 -6.10 -8.10
N ILE A 198 -23.17 -5.04 -8.90
CA ILE A 198 -24.38 -4.47 -9.48
C ILE A 198 -24.93 -5.61 -10.33
N ASP A 199 -25.98 -6.28 -9.84
CA ASP A 199 -26.79 -7.13 -10.67
C ASP A 199 -27.36 -6.21 -11.73
N TYR A 200 -26.73 -6.21 -12.91
CA TYR A 200 -27.45 -5.88 -14.11
C TYR A 200 -28.52 -6.96 -14.21
N THR A 201 -29.72 -6.66 -13.71
CA THR A 201 -30.90 -7.39 -14.15
C THR A 201 -30.99 -7.10 -15.64
N GLU A 202 -30.37 -7.96 -16.45
CA GLU A 202 -30.58 -7.95 -17.88
C GLU A 202 -32.10 -8.02 -18.07
N PRO A 203 -32.74 -7.04 -18.73
CA PRO A 203 -34.12 -7.20 -19.12
C PRO A 203 -34.20 -8.49 -19.91
N SER A 204 -35.09 -9.39 -19.51
CA SER A 204 -35.30 -10.68 -20.12
C SER A 204 -35.62 -10.51 -21.60
N VAL A 205 -34.59 -10.69 -22.44
CA VAL A 205 -34.76 -10.75 -23.89
C VAL A 205 -35.12 -12.20 -24.22
N PRO A 206 -36.26 -12.45 -24.91
CA PRO A 206 -36.68 -13.80 -25.24
C PRO A 206 -35.65 -14.51 -26.10
N GLU A 207 -35.48 -15.81 -25.83
CA GLU A 207 -34.52 -16.71 -26.47
C GLU A 207 -34.60 -16.63 -28.00
N THR A 208 -33.58 -16.06 -28.65
CA THR A 208 -33.30 -16.40 -30.05
C THR A 208 -31.82 -16.24 -30.39
N SER A 209 -31.21 -17.40 -30.68
CA SER A 209 -29.96 -17.62 -31.43
C SER A 209 -28.63 -17.17 -30.81
N SER A 210 -27.79 -18.18 -30.61
CA SER A 210 -26.36 -18.15 -30.35
C SER A 210 -25.57 -17.23 -31.30
N GLN A 211 -25.16 -16.05 -30.82
CA GLN A 211 -24.00 -15.33 -31.36
C GLN A 211 -23.26 -14.63 -30.21
N LEU A 212 -21.98 -14.97 -30.04
CA LEU A 212 -21.04 -14.22 -29.19
C LEU A 212 -21.13 -12.72 -29.53
N PRO A 213 -21.25 -11.80 -28.56
CA PRO A 213 -21.32 -10.39 -28.87
C PRO A 213 -19.97 -9.93 -29.42
N LYS A 214 -19.90 -9.70 -30.73
CA LYS A 214 -18.79 -8.96 -31.36
C LYS A 214 -18.98 -7.48 -31.00
N THR A 215 -18.44 -7.08 -29.85
CA THR A 215 -18.34 -5.67 -29.50
C THR A 215 -17.27 -5.02 -30.38
N THR A 216 -17.68 -4.37 -31.47
CA THR A 216 -16.80 -3.48 -32.22
C THR A 216 -16.69 -2.17 -31.47
N PHE A 217 -15.50 -1.90 -30.92
CA PHE A 217 -15.15 -0.63 -30.29
C PHE A 217 -15.03 0.44 -31.40
N ASP A 218 -16.16 0.96 -31.86
CA ASP A 218 -16.18 2.06 -32.83
C ASP A 218 -16.51 3.36 -32.11
N MET A 219 -15.54 4.27 -32.05
CA MET A 219 -15.57 5.47 -31.20
C MET A 219 -16.46 6.60 -31.78
N GLY A 220 -17.42 6.27 -32.66
CA GLY A 220 -18.35 7.23 -33.25
C GLY A 220 -17.69 8.33 -34.10
N LEU A 221 -16.60 8.01 -34.80
CA LEU A 221 -15.91 8.97 -35.67
C LEU A 221 -16.64 9.07 -37.03
N ASN A 222 -17.05 10.29 -37.40
CA ASN A 222 -17.57 10.59 -38.74
C ASN A 222 -16.41 10.66 -39.73
N LEU A 223 -16.01 9.50 -40.26
CA LEU A 223 -14.93 9.38 -41.24
C LEU A 223 -15.42 9.74 -42.65
N ARG A 224 -14.57 10.40 -43.44
CA ARG A 224 -14.81 10.56 -44.89
C ARG A 224 -14.65 9.19 -45.59
N GLU A 225 -15.21 9.04 -46.79
CA GLU A 225 -15.20 7.75 -47.51
C GLU A 225 -13.78 7.18 -47.67
N ASP A 226 -12.82 8.03 -48.02
CA ASP A 226 -11.40 7.68 -48.15
C ASP A 226 -10.80 7.15 -46.83
N GLU A 227 -11.18 7.75 -45.70
CA GLU A 227 -10.68 7.38 -44.37
C GLU A 227 -11.35 6.09 -43.86
N ALA A 228 -12.61 5.86 -44.22
CA ALA A 228 -13.33 4.63 -43.91
C ALA A 228 -12.73 3.43 -44.69
N GLU A 229 -12.33 3.64 -45.95
CA GLU A 229 -11.62 2.64 -46.74
C GLU A 229 -10.20 2.39 -46.21
N ALA A 230 -9.48 3.44 -45.82
CA ALA A 230 -8.18 3.30 -45.16
C ALA A 230 -8.29 2.50 -43.86
N LYS A 231 -9.27 2.78 -43.00
CA LYS A 231 -9.51 2.03 -41.76
C LYS A 231 -9.81 0.55 -42.01
N LYS A 232 -10.60 0.23 -43.04
CA LYS A 232 -10.92 -1.16 -43.41
C LYS A 232 -9.73 -1.92 -44.01
N SER A 233 -8.86 -1.23 -44.75
CA SER A 233 -7.69 -1.83 -45.40
C SER A 233 -6.45 -1.87 -44.51
N THR A 234 -6.40 -1.05 -43.44
CA THR A 234 -5.29 -1.01 -42.49
C THR A 234 -5.26 -2.27 -41.64
N LYS A 235 -4.32 -3.17 -41.94
CA LYS A 235 -4.06 -4.36 -41.14
C LYS A 235 -3.25 -4.00 -39.90
N LEU A 236 -3.79 -4.32 -38.73
CA LEU A 236 -3.09 -4.10 -37.47
C LEU A 236 -1.82 -4.96 -37.41
N PRO A 237 -0.68 -4.42 -36.91
CA PRO A 237 0.59 -5.15 -36.83
C PRO A 237 0.50 -6.50 -36.12
N PHE A 238 -0.35 -6.60 -35.10
CA PHE A 238 -0.56 -7.84 -34.34
C PHE A 238 -1.25 -8.96 -35.15
N LEU A 239 -2.12 -8.62 -36.12
CA LEU A 239 -2.76 -9.61 -36.99
C LEU A 239 -1.76 -10.20 -38.00
N ASN A 240 -0.71 -9.46 -38.37
CA ASN A 240 0.36 -9.97 -39.23
C ASN A 240 1.30 -10.93 -38.50
N ALA A 241 1.34 -10.88 -37.15
CA ALA A 241 2.15 -11.76 -36.32
C ALA A 241 1.56 -13.18 -36.15
N GLN A 242 0.35 -13.44 -36.71
CA GLN A 242 -0.27 -14.77 -36.66
C GLN A 242 0.06 -15.66 -37.87
N ASN A 243 0.65 -15.11 -38.94
CA ASN A 243 1.02 -15.86 -40.15
C ASN A 243 2.54 -15.86 -40.32
N GLU A 244 3.16 -17.03 -40.55
CA GLU A 244 4.62 -17.19 -40.69
C GLU A 244 5.25 -16.22 -41.70
N LYS A 245 4.59 -15.97 -42.83
CA LYS A 245 5.08 -15.02 -43.86
C LYS A 245 5.08 -13.56 -43.39
N GLY A 246 4.20 -13.18 -42.45
CA GLY A 246 4.13 -11.83 -41.89
C GLY A 246 5.23 -11.55 -40.88
N LEU A 247 5.62 -12.57 -40.10
CA LEU A 247 6.72 -12.54 -39.14
C LEU A 247 8.09 -12.32 -39.81
N VAL A 248 8.30 -12.90 -40.99
CA VAL A 248 9.56 -12.74 -41.76
C VAL A 248 9.75 -11.30 -42.25
N ASN A 249 8.67 -10.63 -42.69
CA ASN A 249 8.76 -9.23 -43.15
C ASN A 249 8.92 -8.22 -42.00
N LEU A 250 8.46 -8.56 -40.78
CA LEU A 250 8.75 -7.78 -39.57
C LEU A 250 10.23 -7.90 -39.14
N ASN A 251 10.89 -9.00 -39.52
CA ASN A 251 12.24 -9.36 -39.07
C ASN A 251 13.39 -8.72 -39.85
N ILE A 252 13.20 -8.30 -41.10
CA ILE A 252 14.33 -7.82 -41.93
C ILE A 252 14.96 -6.52 -41.39
N ASN A 253 14.22 -5.70 -40.63
CA ASN A 253 14.70 -4.38 -40.21
C ASN A 253 15.13 -4.24 -38.75
N THR A 254 14.95 -5.23 -37.87
CA THR A 254 15.10 -4.97 -36.41
C THR A 254 15.93 -5.95 -35.58
N GLY A 255 16.44 -7.06 -36.14
CA GLY A 255 17.44 -7.90 -35.45
C GLY A 255 17.03 -8.38 -34.04
N LYS A 256 15.73 -8.57 -33.77
CA LYS A 256 15.22 -8.89 -32.43
C LYS A 256 14.51 -10.24 -32.38
N LYS A 257 14.67 -10.92 -31.24
CA LYS A 257 14.15 -12.26 -30.92
C LYS A 257 12.61 -12.30 -31.04
N VAL A 258 12.09 -13.28 -31.78
CA VAL A 258 10.65 -13.47 -32.03
C VAL A 258 10.10 -14.56 -31.11
N ARG A 259 8.93 -14.31 -30.51
CA ARG A 259 8.16 -15.33 -29.78
C ARG A 259 7.04 -15.86 -30.68
N ALA A 260 7.06 -17.16 -30.96
CA ALA A 260 5.95 -17.90 -31.56
C ALA A 260 5.44 -18.90 -30.53
N GLY A 261 4.15 -18.84 -30.16
CA GLY A 261 3.46 -19.93 -29.45
C GLY A 261 4.15 -20.49 -28.20
N GLY A 262 4.75 -19.66 -27.35
CA GLY A 262 5.40 -20.10 -26.11
C GLY A 262 6.76 -20.76 -26.26
N GLN A 263 7.25 -20.98 -27.50
CA GLN A 263 8.57 -21.52 -27.77
C GLN A 263 9.49 -20.38 -28.21
N ILE A 264 10.58 -20.18 -27.49
CA ILE A 264 11.61 -19.19 -27.85
C ILE A 264 12.54 -19.88 -28.83
N ILE A 265 12.48 -19.49 -30.11
CA ILE A 265 13.39 -19.98 -31.14
C ILE A 265 14.60 -19.05 -31.13
N TYR A 266 15.75 -19.59 -30.78
CA TYR A 266 17.02 -18.89 -30.83
C TYR A 266 17.57 -18.94 -32.26
N THR A 267 17.94 -17.78 -32.80
CA THR A 267 18.66 -17.69 -34.07
C THR A 267 20.01 -17.05 -33.75
N PRO A 268 21.13 -17.80 -33.86
CA PRO A 268 22.44 -17.26 -33.56
C PRO A 268 22.78 -16.15 -34.56
N ASP A 269 23.31 -15.04 -34.07
CA ASP A 269 23.79 -13.95 -34.91
C ASP A 269 25.29 -14.10 -35.22
N ARG A 270 25.84 -13.13 -35.93
CA ARG A 270 27.20 -13.22 -36.48
C ARG A 270 28.29 -12.98 -35.43
N ASP A 271 27.90 -12.42 -34.29
CA ASP A 271 28.76 -12.06 -33.17
C ASP A 271 28.57 -13.01 -31.98
N ASP A 272 27.71 -14.02 -32.11
CA ASP A 272 27.64 -15.17 -31.21
C ASP A 272 28.94 -15.97 -31.32
N ASP A 273 29.74 -15.88 -30.26
CA ASP A 273 30.91 -16.70 -30.03
C ASP A 273 30.47 -18.14 -29.81
N LEU A 274 30.62 -18.97 -30.85
CA LEU A 274 30.60 -20.43 -30.74
C LEU A 274 31.87 -20.92 -30.03
N ASP A 275 32.15 -20.42 -28.81
CA ASP A 275 33.08 -21.07 -27.90
C ASP A 275 32.29 -21.65 -26.72
N ASP A 276 32.54 -22.93 -26.43
CA ASP A 276 31.82 -23.74 -25.44
C ASP A 276 32.25 -23.40 -23.99
N SER A 277 32.73 -22.18 -23.73
CA SER A 277 33.17 -21.79 -22.39
C SER A 277 31.94 -21.46 -21.53
N ASP A 278 31.43 -22.47 -20.82
CA ASP A 278 30.37 -22.27 -19.83
C ASP A 278 30.91 -21.34 -18.72
N PRO A 279 30.28 -20.17 -18.45
CA PRO A 279 30.73 -19.25 -17.39
C PRO A 279 30.69 -19.86 -15.98
N ASP A 280 30.14 -21.07 -15.82
CA ASP A 280 30.15 -21.84 -14.57
C ASP A 280 31.47 -22.61 -14.32
N ASP A 281 32.35 -22.79 -15.32
CA ASP A 281 33.60 -23.57 -15.17
C ASP A 281 34.74 -22.82 -14.45
N ASP A 282 34.64 -21.49 -14.31
CA ASP A 282 35.62 -20.64 -13.60
C ASP A 282 35.24 -20.35 -12.13
N LEU A 283 34.12 -20.91 -11.63
CA LEU A 283 33.58 -20.66 -10.28
C LEU A 283 34.23 -21.48 -9.16
N MET A 284 35.49 -21.89 -9.31
CA MET A 284 36.30 -22.47 -8.23
C MET A 284 37.41 -21.52 -7.76
N ILE A 285 37.03 -20.44 -7.06
CA ILE A 285 37.92 -19.66 -6.17
C ILE A 285 37.16 -19.24 -4.91
#